data_AF-A0A2V5SEE3-F1
#
_entry.id   AF-A0A2V5SEE3-F1
#
_cell.length_a   1.000
_cell.length_b   1.000
_cell.length_c   1.000
_cell.angle_alpha   90.00
_cell.angle_beta   90.00
_cell.angle_gamma   90.00
#
_symmetry.space_group_name_H-M   'P 1'
#
loop_
_entity.id
_entity.type
_entity.pdbx_description
1 polymer ?
#
loop_
_entity_poly.entity_id
_entity_poly.type
_entity_poly.pdbx_seq_one_letter_code
_entity_poly.pdbx_strand_id
1 'polypeptide(L)'
;MPSLTPPRFFSKEFAEVAAKVAAENGCDACVFDGPRSVPELSFTVRYLKASAGIVITASHNPPYDNGYKVYFSDGAQVIEPHASGIIAKVKAITSESFRPVSKDQQGKVTTIGKDIDQAYMRRLETLILDPLMIRKAKSLRVIYTPLHGTGSVIIKSMLTRLGFNFQVVPEQ
;
A
#
# COMPACT_ATOMS: atom_id res chain seq x y z
N MET A 1 -20.83 11.05 -3.42
CA MET A 1 -19.79 10.17 -2.84
C MET A 1 -18.52 10.41 -3.63
N PRO A 2 -17.36 10.76 -3.03
CA PRO A 2 -16.14 10.82 -3.82
C PRO A 2 -15.76 9.37 -4.16
N SER A 3 -15.90 9.02 -5.43
CA SER A 3 -15.46 7.73 -5.95
C SER A 3 -13.95 7.64 -5.78
N LEU A 4 -13.49 6.73 -4.94
CA LEU A 4 -12.10 6.27 -4.99
C LEU A 4 -11.93 5.47 -6.28
N THR A 5 -11.75 6.17 -7.39
CA THR A 5 -11.32 5.53 -8.64
C THR A 5 -9.99 4.85 -8.33
N PRO A 6 -9.82 3.54 -8.59
CA PRO A 6 -8.54 2.88 -8.44
C PRO A 6 -7.49 3.67 -9.24
N PRO A 7 -6.29 3.95 -8.68
CA PRO A 7 -5.29 4.75 -9.39
C PRO A 7 -4.84 4.10 -10.71
N ARG A 8 -5.10 2.79 -10.87
CA ARG A 8 -4.79 1.98 -12.05
C ARG A 8 -5.85 0.90 -12.25
N PHE A 9 -6.20 0.62 -13.50
CA PHE A 9 -7.19 -0.42 -13.82
C PHE A 9 -6.71 -1.81 -13.35
N PHE A 10 -7.67 -2.66 -12.95
CA PHE A 10 -7.47 -4.03 -12.50
C PHE A 10 -6.59 -4.25 -11.25
N SER A 11 -6.18 -3.18 -10.55
CA SER A 11 -5.26 -3.30 -9.41
C SER A 11 -5.90 -4.00 -8.21
N LYS A 12 -7.21 -3.84 -8.03
CA LYS A 12 -7.96 -4.50 -6.96
C LYS A 12 -8.05 -6.00 -7.22
N GLU A 13 -8.47 -6.36 -8.42
CA GLU A 13 -8.61 -7.74 -8.88
C GLU A 13 -7.25 -8.46 -8.82
N PHE A 14 -6.17 -7.80 -9.24
CA PHE A 14 -4.83 -8.36 -9.13
C PHE A 14 -4.41 -8.56 -7.66
N ALA A 15 -4.68 -7.60 -6.76
CA ALA A 15 -4.40 -7.78 -5.35
C ALA A 15 -5.19 -8.94 -4.72
N GLU A 16 -6.46 -9.10 -5.09
CA GLU A 16 -7.32 -10.20 -4.63
C GLU A 16 -6.83 -11.56 -5.14
N VAL A 17 -6.43 -11.66 -6.41
CA VAL A 17 -5.83 -12.88 -6.98
C VAL A 17 -4.51 -13.21 -6.30
N ALA A 18 -3.63 -12.23 -6.09
CA ALA A 18 -2.35 -12.45 -5.42
C ALA A 18 -2.54 -12.97 -3.98
N ALA A 19 -3.48 -12.39 -3.23
CA ALA A 19 -3.81 -12.83 -1.88
C ALA A 19 -4.41 -14.24 -1.86
N LYS A 20 -5.29 -14.55 -2.82
CA LYS A 20 -5.86 -15.89 -2.98
C LYS A 20 -4.78 -16.93 -3.26
N VAL A 21 -3.88 -16.67 -4.22
CA VAL A 21 -2.78 -17.58 -4.57
C VAL A 21 -1.86 -17.80 -3.36
N ALA A 22 -1.56 -16.74 -2.58
CA ALA A 22 -0.78 -16.87 -1.36
C ALA A 22 -1.47 -17.80 -0.33
N ALA A 23 -2.76 -17.59 -0.07
CA ALA A 23 -3.56 -18.41 0.84
C ALA A 23 -3.65 -19.88 0.37
N GLU A 24 -3.85 -20.10 -0.93
CA GLU A 24 -3.87 -21.43 -1.55
C GLU A 24 -2.50 -22.15 -1.52
N ASN A 25 -1.41 -21.43 -1.25
CA ASN A 25 -0.07 -21.98 -0.98
C ASN A 25 0.26 -22.06 0.52
N GLY A 26 -0.71 -21.79 1.41
CA GLY A 26 -0.55 -21.92 2.87
C GLY A 26 -0.03 -20.66 3.58
N CYS A 27 -0.03 -19.50 2.91
CA CYS A 27 0.39 -18.24 3.52
C CYS A 27 -0.81 -17.39 3.94
N ASP A 28 -0.79 -16.85 5.16
CA ASP A 28 -1.74 -15.80 5.53
C ASP A 28 -1.49 -14.52 4.71
N ALA A 29 -2.56 -13.89 4.25
CA ALA A 29 -2.50 -12.68 3.44
C ALA A 29 -3.40 -11.59 4.03
N CYS A 30 -2.91 -10.34 4.02
CA CYS A 30 -3.69 -9.17 4.37
C CYS A 30 -3.88 -8.28 3.14
N VAL A 31 -5.11 -7.83 2.89
CA VAL A 31 -5.46 -6.98 1.74
C VAL A 31 -6.08 -5.69 2.25
N PHE A 32 -5.59 -4.54 1.76
CA PHE A 32 -6.20 -3.26 2.11
C PHE A 32 -7.60 -3.10 1.50
N ASP A 33 -8.51 -2.47 2.24
CA ASP A 33 -9.87 -2.12 1.82
C ASP A 33 -9.95 -1.10 0.67
N GLY A 34 -8.81 -0.56 0.26
CA GLY A 34 -8.67 0.37 -0.84
C GLY A 34 -7.20 0.71 -1.11
N PRO A 35 -6.94 1.66 -2.01
CA PRO A 35 -5.57 2.04 -2.36
C PRO A 35 -4.81 2.58 -1.15
N ARG A 36 -3.56 2.15 -0.98
CA ARG A 36 -2.61 2.67 0.02
C ARG A 36 -1.27 2.98 -0.61
N SER A 37 -0.52 3.86 0.04
CA SER A 37 0.77 4.32 -0.46
C SER A 37 1.88 3.28 -0.23
N VAL A 38 2.92 3.30 -1.06
CA VAL A 38 4.12 2.46 -0.86
C VAL A 38 4.74 2.63 0.55
N PRO A 39 4.95 3.85 1.08
CA PRO A 39 5.51 3.99 2.43
C PRO A 39 4.59 3.44 3.52
N GLU A 40 3.28 3.45 3.31
CA GLU A 40 2.33 2.84 4.23
C GLU A 40 2.34 1.31 4.15
N LEU A 41 2.50 0.71 2.97
CA LEU A 41 2.77 -0.73 2.86
C LEU A 41 4.06 -1.09 3.61
N SER A 42 5.14 -0.34 3.37
CA SER A 42 6.43 -0.55 4.06
C SER A 42 6.28 -0.48 5.58
N PHE A 43 5.53 0.51 6.09
CA PHE A 43 5.19 0.58 7.51
C PHE A 43 4.39 -0.64 7.97
N THR A 44 3.37 -1.04 7.21
CA THR A 44 2.44 -2.11 7.55
C THR A 44 3.12 -3.47 7.65
N VAL A 45 4.03 -3.78 6.73
CA VAL A 45 4.81 -5.03 6.75
C VAL A 45 5.53 -5.16 8.09
N ARG A 46 6.22 -4.10 8.54
CA ARG A 46 6.94 -4.11 9.81
C ARG A 46 5.99 -4.08 11.02
N TYR A 47 4.90 -3.33 10.92
CA TYR A 47 3.91 -3.19 11.99
C TYR A 47 3.20 -4.51 12.30
N LEU A 48 2.82 -5.25 11.27
CA LEU A 48 2.19 -6.58 11.38
C LEU A 48 3.21 -7.72 11.52
N LYS A 49 4.51 -7.43 11.43
CA LYS A 49 5.60 -8.42 11.37
C LYS A 49 5.39 -9.44 10.24
N ALA A 50 4.87 -8.98 9.11
CA ALA A 50 4.67 -9.81 7.93
C ALA A 50 6.02 -10.17 7.28
N SER A 51 6.10 -11.33 6.64
CA SER A 51 7.32 -11.78 5.95
C SER A 51 7.62 -10.98 4.69
N ALA A 52 6.58 -10.46 4.03
CA ALA A 52 6.69 -9.67 2.82
C ALA A 52 5.43 -8.80 2.61
N GLY A 53 5.55 -7.81 1.74
CA GLY A 53 4.45 -7.00 1.22
C GLY A 53 4.47 -6.92 -0.30
N ILE A 54 3.29 -6.80 -0.90
CA ILE A 54 3.12 -6.63 -2.35
C ILE A 54 2.39 -5.33 -2.58
N VAL A 55 2.87 -4.53 -3.53
CA VAL A 55 2.13 -3.37 -4.05
C VAL A 55 1.91 -3.55 -5.55
N ILE A 56 0.66 -3.35 -5.95
CA ILE A 56 0.23 -3.31 -7.34
C ILE A 56 0.30 -1.86 -7.82
N THR A 57 1.39 -1.51 -8.52
CA THR A 57 1.63 -0.15 -9.02
C THR A 57 2.70 -0.12 -10.12
N ALA A 58 2.47 0.68 -11.16
CA ALA A 58 3.49 1.12 -12.11
C ALA A 58 3.96 2.56 -11.82
N SER A 59 3.92 3.00 -10.55
CA SER A 59 4.38 4.32 -10.11
C SER A 59 3.68 5.48 -10.83
N HIS A 60 4.33 6.13 -11.79
CA HIS A 60 3.84 7.28 -12.54
C HIS A 60 3.50 6.94 -14.00
N ASN A 61 3.60 5.67 -14.39
CA ASN A 61 3.24 5.22 -15.73
C ASN A 61 1.75 5.48 -16.03
N PRO A 62 1.35 5.50 -17.32
CA PRO A 62 -0.04 5.61 -17.73
C PRO A 62 -0.99 4.60 -17.03
N PRO A 63 -2.30 4.89 -16.93
CA PRO A 63 -3.24 4.10 -16.11
C PRO A 63 -3.48 2.67 -16.60
N TYR A 64 -3.17 2.37 -17.86
CA TYR A 64 -3.24 1.03 -18.44
C TYR A 64 -2.02 0.16 -18.08
N ASP A 65 -0.92 0.76 -17.62
CA ASP A 65 0.21 0.00 -17.09
C ASP A 65 -0.06 -0.42 -15.65
N ASN A 66 0.28 -1.67 -15.34
CA ASN A 66 0.31 -2.17 -13.98
C ASN A 66 1.69 -2.77 -13.64
N GLY A 67 1.96 -2.94 -12.36
CA GLY A 67 3.25 -3.44 -11.90
C GLY A 67 3.10 -4.19 -10.59
N TYR A 68 3.95 -5.19 -10.39
CA TYR A 68 3.98 -6.00 -9.17
C TYR A 68 5.33 -5.78 -8.49
N LYS A 69 5.33 -5.17 -7.31
CA LYS A 69 6.55 -4.93 -6.54
C LYS A 69 6.48 -5.63 -5.19
N VAL A 70 7.58 -6.26 -4.80
CA VAL A 70 7.70 -7.03 -3.56
C VAL A 70 8.60 -6.29 -2.58
N TYR A 71 8.24 -6.34 -1.30
CA TYR A 71 8.96 -5.78 -0.16
C TYR A 71 9.17 -6.88 0.87
N PHE A 72 10.33 -6.95 1.53
CA PHE A 72 10.60 -7.95 2.57
C PHE A 72 10.19 -7.47 3.96
N SER A 73 10.41 -8.33 4.96
CA SER A 73 10.05 -8.14 6.36
C SER A 73 10.65 -6.88 7.00
N ASP A 74 11.74 -6.35 6.45
CA ASP A 74 12.32 -5.07 6.84
C ASP A 74 11.56 -3.85 6.28
N GLY A 75 10.55 -4.08 5.43
CA GLY A 75 9.76 -3.08 4.74
C GLY A 75 10.47 -2.46 3.54
N ALA A 76 11.64 -2.94 3.14
CA ALA A 76 12.37 -2.46 1.97
C ALA A 76 11.97 -3.24 0.72
N GLN A 77 12.08 -2.60 -0.44
CA GLN A 77 11.85 -3.27 -1.72
C GLN A 77 12.89 -4.38 -1.91
N VAL A 78 12.48 -5.52 -2.46
CA VAL A 78 13.38 -6.63 -2.77
C VAL A 78 14.47 -6.17 -3.74
N ILE A 79 15.72 -6.43 -3.38
CA ILE A 79 16.93 -6.21 -4.18
C ILE A 79 17.68 -7.53 -4.38
N GLU A 80 18.82 -7.49 -5.07
CA GLU A 80 19.69 -8.66 -5.23
C GLU A 80 20.23 -9.19 -3.89
N PRO A 81 20.45 -10.52 -3.76
CA PRO A 81 20.27 -11.59 -4.77
C PRO A 81 18.82 -12.11 -4.86
N HIS A 82 17.92 -11.63 -4.00
CA HIS A 82 16.57 -12.15 -3.91
C HIS A 82 15.72 -11.80 -5.14
N ALA A 83 15.94 -10.62 -5.73
CA ALA A 83 15.28 -10.23 -6.98
C ALA A 83 15.53 -11.25 -8.09
N SER A 84 16.79 -11.61 -8.35
CA SER A 84 17.14 -12.66 -9.31
C SER A 84 16.53 -14.02 -8.96
N GLY A 85 16.47 -14.36 -7.68
CA GLY A 85 15.80 -15.58 -7.20
C GLY A 85 14.31 -15.62 -7.55
N ILE A 86 13.58 -14.52 -7.33
CA ILE A 86 12.16 -14.40 -7.69
C ILE A 86 11.99 -14.53 -9.21
N ILE A 87 12.81 -13.82 -9.99
CA ILE A 87 12.75 -13.87 -11.47
C ILE A 87 13.02 -15.28 -11.98
N ALA A 88 13.98 -16.01 -11.41
CA ALA A 88 14.24 -17.39 -11.78
C ALA A 88 13.02 -18.29 -11.51
N LYS A 89 12.33 -18.11 -10.38
CA LYS A 89 11.10 -18.85 -10.06
C LYS A 89 9.97 -18.52 -11.02
N VAL A 90 9.77 -17.24 -11.37
CA VAL A 90 8.77 -16.81 -12.36
C VAL A 90 9.06 -17.44 -13.72
N LYS A 91 10.32 -17.42 -14.19
CA LYS A 91 10.73 -18.02 -15.47
C LYS A 91 10.58 -19.54 -15.51
N ALA A 92 10.58 -20.21 -14.35
CA ALA A 92 10.40 -21.65 -14.25
C ALA A 92 8.91 -22.07 -14.30
N ILE A 93 7.97 -21.12 -14.26
CA ILE A 93 6.54 -21.42 -14.38
C ILE A 93 6.24 -21.80 -15.84
N THR A 94 5.76 -23.03 -16.05
CA THR A 94 5.41 -23.55 -17.38
C THR A 94 3.90 -23.65 -17.62
N SER A 95 3.09 -23.33 -16.60
CA SER A 95 1.63 -23.41 -16.64
C SER A 95 1.04 -22.30 -15.77
N GLU A 96 -0.10 -21.77 -16.20
CA GLU A 96 -0.91 -20.84 -15.40
C GLU A 96 -1.68 -21.55 -14.28
N SER A 97 -1.72 -22.88 -14.30
CA SER A 97 -2.31 -23.70 -13.24
C SER A 97 -1.26 -24.16 -12.22
N PHE A 98 -1.65 -24.15 -10.95
CA PHE A 98 -0.89 -24.75 -9.87
C PHE A 98 -1.80 -25.62 -9.00
N ARG A 99 -1.21 -26.53 -8.24
CA ARG A 99 -1.93 -27.37 -7.29
C ARG A 99 -1.90 -26.69 -5.92
N PRO A 100 -3.05 -26.25 -5.36
CA PRO A 100 -3.08 -25.67 -4.03
C PRO A 100 -2.75 -26.74 -2.97
N VAL A 101 -2.33 -26.28 -1.78
CA VAL A 101 -2.24 -27.14 -0.59
C VAL A 101 -3.64 -27.62 -0.17
N SER A 102 -3.72 -28.64 0.70
CA SER A 102 -5.00 -29.12 1.20
C SER A 102 -5.74 -28.02 1.96
N LYS A 103 -7.08 -28.04 1.97
CA LYS A 103 -7.91 -26.95 2.53
C LYS A 103 -7.57 -26.62 3.98
N ASP A 104 -7.19 -27.61 4.78
CA ASP A 104 -6.77 -27.48 6.17
C ASP A 104 -5.39 -26.83 6.35
N GLN A 105 -4.58 -26.78 5.30
CA GLN A 105 -3.26 -26.15 5.25
C GLN A 105 -3.28 -24.76 4.60
N GLN A 106 -4.42 -24.32 4.07
CA GLN A 106 -4.54 -23.02 3.43
C GLN A 106 -4.47 -21.88 4.46
N GLY A 107 -3.84 -20.78 4.06
CA GLY A 107 -3.80 -19.56 4.85
C GLY A 107 -5.12 -18.80 4.83
N LYS A 108 -5.19 -17.75 5.63
CA LYS A 108 -6.36 -16.85 5.72
C LYS A 108 -6.12 -15.56 4.96
N VAL A 109 -7.15 -15.07 4.27
CA VAL A 109 -7.16 -13.73 3.69
C VAL A 109 -7.96 -12.81 4.61
N THR A 110 -7.32 -11.74 5.10
CA THR A 110 -7.93 -10.75 6.00
C THR A 110 -7.93 -9.37 5.36
N THR A 111 -9.04 -8.65 5.44
CA THR A 111 -9.11 -7.25 5.01
C THR A 111 -8.59 -6.34 6.13
N ILE A 112 -7.68 -5.42 5.79
CA ILE A 112 -7.11 -4.40 6.68
C ILE A 112 -7.41 -2.99 6.14
N GLY A 113 -7.25 -1.96 6.96
CA GLY A 113 -7.58 -0.59 6.55
C GLY A 113 -7.38 0.40 7.68
N LYS A 114 -8.47 1.05 8.11
CA LYS A 114 -8.48 2.17 9.06
C LYS A 114 -7.57 2.00 10.28
N ASP A 115 -7.52 0.83 10.92
CA ASP A 115 -6.69 0.64 12.11
C ASP A 115 -5.19 0.76 11.82
N ILE A 116 -4.77 0.32 10.63
CA ILE A 116 -3.42 0.46 10.12
C ILE A 116 -3.15 1.92 9.75
N ASP A 117 -4.08 2.58 9.07
CA ASP A 117 -3.98 4.01 8.72
C ASP A 117 -3.77 4.85 10.00
N GLN A 118 -4.51 4.53 11.06
CA GLN A 118 -4.42 5.18 12.37
C GLN A 118 -3.06 4.93 13.04
N ALA A 119 -2.55 3.70 13.00
CA ALA A 119 -1.22 3.37 13.51
C ALA A 119 -0.12 4.09 12.72
N TYR A 120 -0.25 4.16 11.39
CA TYR A 120 0.68 4.85 10.52
C TYR A 120 0.68 6.36 10.77
N MET A 121 -0.49 6.99 10.85
CA MET A 121 -0.60 8.42 11.16
C MET A 121 -0.02 8.76 12.54
N ARG A 122 -0.27 7.95 13.57
CA ARG A 122 0.38 8.12 14.89
C ARG A 122 1.90 8.06 14.78
N ARG A 123 2.44 7.13 13.97
CA ARG A 123 3.88 7.09 13.70
C ARG A 123 4.36 8.35 13.01
N LEU A 124 3.66 8.85 12.00
CA LEU A 124 4.04 10.08 11.29
C LEU A 124 4.05 11.30 12.21
N GLU A 125 3.11 11.41 13.15
CA GLU A 125 3.08 12.49 14.15
C GLU A 125 4.38 12.52 14.99
N THR A 126 4.97 11.37 15.29
CA THR A 126 6.27 11.30 16.01
C THR A 126 7.47 11.76 15.19
N LEU A 127 7.32 11.93 13.87
CA LEU A 127 8.40 12.37 12.97
C LEU A 127 8.41 13.90 12.77
N ILE A 128 7.44 14.61 13.36
CA ILE A 128 7.35 16.07 13.27
C ILE A 128 8.47 16.70 14.10
N LEU A 129 9.35 17.42 13.41
CA LEU A 129 10.52 18.05 14.04
C LEU A 129 10.16 19.20 14.98
N ASP A 130 9.24 20.07 14.56
CA ASP A 130 8.80 21.23 15.35
C ASP A 130 7.26 21.36 15.38
N PRO A 131 6.60 20.75 16.37
CA PRO A 131 5.16 20.90 16.56
C PRO A 131 4.71 22.33 16.91
N LEU A 132 5.59 23.18 17.45
CA LEU A 132 5.27 24.58 17.76
C LEU A 132 5.21 25.42 16.48
N MET A 133 6.12 25.19 15.54
CA MET A 133 6.12 25.86 14.24
C MET A 133 4.81 25.59 13.47
N ILE A 134 4.35 24.33 13.43
CA ILE A 134 3.07 23.97 12.81
C ILE A 134 1.90 24.72 13.46
N ARG A 135 1.90 24.83 14.79
CA ARG A 135 0.87 25.57 15.53
C ARG A 135 0.89 27.07 15.25
N LYS A 136 2.05 27.66 14.96
CA LYS A 136 2.19 29.08 14.60
C LYS A 136 1.86 29.36 13.14
N ALA A 137 1.98 28.37 12.25
CA ALA A 137 1.75 28.51 10.82
C ALA A 137 0.27 28.51 10.39
N LYS A 138 -0.66 28.96 11.25
CA LYS A 138 -2.12 28.92 10.94
C LYS A 138 -2.53 29.79 9.74
N SER A 139 -1.74 30.82 9.42
CA SER A 139 -1.95 31.67 8.25
C SER A 139 -1.44 31.06 6.94
N LEU A 140 -0.63 29.99 7.00
CA LEU A 140 -0.13 29.31 5.82
C LEU A 140 -1.27 28.54 5.15
N ARG A 141 -1.57 28.90 3.90
CA ARG A 141 -2.51 28.19 3.04
C ARG A 141 -1.77 27.15 2.20
N VAL A 142 -2.20 25.90 2.28
CA VAL A 142 -1.63 24.77 1.54
C VAL A 142 -2.61 24.32 0.45
N ILE A 143 -2.16 24.28 -0.80
CA ILE A 143 -2.93 23.64 -1.89
C ILE A 143 -2.31 22.26 -2.14
N TYR A 144 -3.12 21.22 -2.04
CA TYR A 144 -2.68 19.83 -2.21
C TYR A 144 -3.42 19.18 -3.39
N THR A 145 -2.68 18.49 -4.24
CA THR A 145 -3.24 17.61 -5.26
C THR A 145 -2.66 16.20 -5.07
N PRO A 146 -3.50 15.17 -4.91
CA PRO A 146 -3.03 13.79 -4.87
C PRO A 146 -2.70 13.23 -6.27
N LEU A 147 -2.97 13.98 -7.34
CA LEU A 147 -2.82 13.55 -8.74
C LEU A 147 -3.52 12.21 -9.02
N HIS A 148 -4.77 12.06 -8.55
CA HIS A 148 -5.53 10.79 -8.55
C HIS A 148 -4.84 9.61 -7.84
N GLY A 149 -3.76 9.88 -7.11
CA GLY A 149 -2.95 8.89 -6.44
C GLY A 149 -3.43 8.52 -5.04
N THR A 150 -2.68 7.63 -4.40
CA THR A 150 -3.03 7.04 -3.10
C THR A 150 -2.81 7.97 -1.90
N GLY A 151 -2.18 9.14 -2.12
CA GLY A 151 -1.88 10.10 -1.06
C GLY A 151 -3.12 10.75 -0.43
N SER A 152 -4.28 10.69 -1.11
CA SER A 152 -5.54 11.27 -0.65
C SER A 152 -6.01 10.69 0.69
N VAL A 153 -5.67 9.44 1.01
CA VAL A 153 -6.04 8.76 2.25
C VAL A 153 -5.31 9.38 3.45
N ILE A 154 -3.96 9.41 3.38
CA ILE A 154 -3.12 9.80 4.52
C ILE A 154 -2.87 11.30 4.58
N ILE A 155 -2.56 11.96 3.45
CA ILE A 155 -2.14 13.37 3.47
C ILE A 155 -3.28 14.28 3.92
N LYS A 156 -4.49 14.08 3.39
CA LYS A 156 -5.68 14.85 3.81
C LYS A 156 -5.91 14.68 5.32
N SER A 157 -5.90 13.44 5.80
CA SER A 157 -6.11 13.13 7.21
C SER A 157 -5.04 13.74 8.11
N MET A 158 -3.76 13.72 7.69
CA MET A 158 -2.65 14.33 8.42
C MET A 158 -2.74 15.85 8.45
N LEU A 159 -3.03 16.51 7.32
CA LEU A 159 -3.20 17.96 7.27
C LEU A 159 -4.34 18.43 8.19
N THR A 160 -5.45 17.69 8.23
CA THR A 160 -6.55 17.92 9.17
C THR A 160 -6.11 17.75 10.63
N ARG A 161 -5.44 16.63 10.98
CA ARG A 161 -4.95 16.35 12.35
C ARG A 161 -4.01 17.42 12.88
N LEU A 162 -3.12 17.92 12.02
CA LEU A 162 -2.15 18.95 12.37
C LEU A 162 -2.76 20.36 12.36
N GLY A 163 -4.01 20.48 11.91
CA GLY A 163 -4.76 21.73 11.88
C GLY A 163 -4.16 22.74 10.91
N PHE A 164 -3.65 22.27 9.76
CA PHE A 164 -3.26 23.14 8.65
C PHE A 164 -4.50 23.72 7.96
N ASN A 165 -4.37 24.93 7.43
CA ASN A 165 -5.34 25.50 6.51
C ASN A 165 -5.01 25.01 5.10
N PHE A 166 -5.79 24.07 4.56
CA PHE A 166 -5.51 23.47 3.27
C PHE A 166 -6.75 23.27 2.40
N GLN A 167 -6.53 23.23 1.10
CA GLN A 167 -7.52 22.87 0.10
C GLN A 167 -6.97 21.75 -0.78
N VAL A 168 -7.81 20.73 -1.02
CA VAL A 168 -7.52 19.73 -2.05
C VAL A 168 -8.09 20.20 -3.36
N VAL A 169 -7.32 20.12 -4.45
CA VAL A 169 -7.80 20.46 -5.80
C VAL A 169 -9.05 19.61 -6.12
N PRO A 170 -10.21 20.22 -6.44
CA PRO A 170 -11.46 19.48 -6.70
C PRO A 170 -11.43 18.63 -7.97
N GLU A 171 -10.75 19.11 -9.02
CA GLU A 171 -10.60 18.45 -10.31
C GLU A 171 -9.56 17.33 -10.18
N GLN A 172 -10.03 16.18 -9.70
CA GLN A 172 -9.33 14.90 -9.54
C GLN A 172 -10.31 13.76 -9.89
#